data_AF-A0A4V6CX94-F1
#
_entry.id   AF-A0A4V6CX94-F1
#
_cell.length_a   1.000
_cell.length_b   1.000
_cell.length_c   1.000
_cell.angle_alpha   90.00
_cell.angle_beta   90.00
_cell.angle_gamma   90.00
#
_symmetry.space_group_name_H-M   'P 1'
#
loop_
_entity.id
_entity.type
_entity.pdbx_description
1 polymer ?
#
loop_
_entity_poly.entity_id
_entity_poly.type
_entity_poly.pdbx_seq_one_letter_code
_entity_poly.pdbx_strand_id
1 'polypeptide(L)'
;MANNASLTPAEISWQLHRLPALERDAFIAAHYLGQPVAWKTRFFDAIDWGAGSVLQFSFLQRGWHRHSRLDNPIYAYIDIEQHPETRGLRRGRRIDLEGTIKGVDFVTGITLTLDRFEILPVNFFDRFVISSDSRY
;
A
#
# COMPACT_ATOMS: atom_id res chain seq x y z
N MET A 1 -14.88 16.71 21.67
CA MET A 1 -13.60 16.32 22.30
C MET A 1 -13.16 15.02 21.65
N ALA A 2 -12.21 15.06 20.72
CA ALA A 2 -11.69 13.86 20.08
C ALA A 2 -10.68 13.21 21.02
N ASN A 3 -10.94 11.95 21.41
CA ASN A 3 -9.99 11.15 22.18
C ASN A 3 -8.76 10.87 21.30
N ASN A 4 -7.77 11.76 21.37
CA ASN A 4 -6.43 11.59 20.79
C ASN A 4 -5.58 10.60 21.62
N ALA A 5 -6.16 9.46 21.99
CA ALA A 5 -5.39 8.33 22.47
C ALA A 5 -5.14 7.44 21.26
N SER A 6 -4.07 7.72 20.52
CA SER A 6 -3.55 6.76 19.55
C SER A 6 -3.37 5.42 20.25
N LEU A 7 -4.05 4.38 19.78
CA LEU A 7 -4.01 3.06 20.41
C LEU A 7 -2.56 2.58 20.53
N THR A 8 -2.21 2.11 21.72
CA THR A 8 -0.88 1.57 21.98
C THR A 8 -0.68 0.29 21.16
N PRO A 9 0.56 -0.09 20.84
CA PRO A 9 0.82 -1.32 20.10
C PRO A 9 0.27 -2.59 20.77
N ALA A 10 0.10 -2.58 22.10
CA ALA A 10 -0.51 -3.67 22.85
C ALA A 10 -2.03 -3.74 22.65
N GLU A 11 -2.71 -2.59 22.66
CA GLU A 11 -4.15 -2.51 22.42
C GLU A 11 -4.51 -2.89 20.98
N ILE A 12 -3.72 -2.43 20.01
CA ILE A 12 -3.86 -2.85 18.60
C ILE A 12 -3.75 -4.37 18.50
N SER A 13 -2.69 -4.96 19.07
CA SER A 13 -2.50 -6.42 19.03
C SER A 13 -3.67 -7.17 19.65
N TRP A 14 -4.18 -6.71 20.80
CA TRP A 14 -5.30 -7.35 21.49
C TRP A 14 -6.61 -7.27 20.69
N GLN A 15 -6.90 -6.12 20.08
CA GLN A 15 -8.08 -5.95 19.22
C GLN A 15 -7.99 -6.81 17.96
N LEU A 16 -6.80 -6.91 17.35
CA LEU A 16 -6.58 -7.75 16.17
C LEU A 16 -6.83 -9.24 16.42
N HIS A 17 -6.57 -9.74 17.64
CA HIS A 17 -6.88 -11.13 17.97
C HIS A 17 -8.38 -11.46 17.95
N ARG A 18 -9.24 -10.44 18.07
CA ARG A 18 -10.70 -10.58 18.10
C ARG A 18 -11.36 -10.38 16.74
N LEU A 19 -10.60 -9.90 15.74
CA LEU A 19 -11.09 -9.62 14.41
C LEU A 19 -10.84 -10.79 13.44
N PRO A 20 -11.76 -11.03 12.48
CA PRO A 20 -11.50 -11.89 11.32
C PRO A 20 -10.25 -11.43 10.57
N ALA A 21 -9.51 -12.37 9.98
CA ALA A 21 -8.23 -12.06 9.30
C ALA A 21 -8.39 -10.91 8.27
N LEU A 22 -9.42 -11.03 7.41
CA LEU A 22 -9.74 -10.07 6.34
C LEU A 22 -10.00 -8.65 6.83
N GLU A 23 -10.37 -8.46 8.10
CA GLU A 23 -10.71 -7.15 8.65
C GLU A 23 -9.52 -6.47 9.36
N ARG A 24 -8.45 -7.21 9.62
CA ARG A 24 -7.31 -6.74 10.43
C ARG A 24 -6.55 -5.61 9.77
N ASP A 25 -6.31 -5.74 8.47
CA ASP A 25 -5.57 -4.75 7.69
C ASP A 25 -6.33 -3.42 7.61
N ALA A 26 -7.65 -3.49 7.38
CA ALA A 26 -8.53 -2.32 7.38
C ALA A 26 -8.61 -1.67 8.77
N PHE A 27 -8.67 -2.47 9.83
CA PHE A 27 -8.66 -1.96 11.21
C PHE A 27 -7.39 -1.17 11.52
N ILE A 28 -6.21 -1.72 11.18
CA ILE A 28 -4.92 -1.03 11.34
C ILE A 28 -4.94 0.27 10.53
N ALA A 29 -5.34 0.21 9.26
CA ALA A 29 -5.35 1.36 8.37
C ALA A 29 -6.26 2.48 8.87
N ALA A 30 -7.42 2.14 9.43
CA ALA A 30 -8.36 3.10 9.99
C ALA A 30 -7.77 3.90 11.15
N HIS A 31 -6.81 3.34 11.91
CA HIS A 31 -6.10 4.10 12.96
C HIS A 31 -5.14 5.14 12.41
N TYR A 32 -4.59 4.90 11.22
CA TYR A 32 -3.67 5.83 10.55
C TYR A 32 -4.41 6.76 9.57
N LEU A 33 -5.75 6.77 9.60
CA LEU A 33 -6.55 7.62 8.72
C LEU A 33 -6.21 9.10 8.96
N GLY A 34 -5.86 9.80 7.89
CA GLY A 34 -5.43 11.20 7.95
C GLY A 34 -4.03 11.42 8.53
N GLN A 35 -3.28 10.36 8.86
CA GLN A 35 -1.90 10.45 9.32
C GLN A 35 -0.91 10.14 8.17
N PRO A 36 0.28 10.78 8.17
CA PRO A 36 1.34 10.42 7.24
C PRO A 36 1.88 9.02 7.59
N VAL A 37 2.09 8.22 6.56
CA VAL A 37 2.64 6.88 6.64
C VAL A 37 3.75 6.72 5.59
N ALA A 38 4.85 6.11 6.02
CA ALA A 38 5.96 5.73 5.14
C ALA A 38 6.01 4.22 4.99
N TRP A 39 6.32 3.75 3.78
CA TRP A 39 6.13 2.36 3.41
C TRP A 39 7.02 1.88 2.28
N LYS A 40 7.90 0.94 2.62
CA LYS A 40 8.62 0.11 1.66
C LYS A 40 7.80 -1.11 1.24
N THR A 41 7.34 -1.10 -0.01
CA THR A 41 6.45 -2.11 -0.58
C THR A 41 6.96 -2.64 -1.92
N ARG A 42 6.13 -3.41 -2.62
CA ARG A 42 6.30 -3.79 -4.02
C ARG A 42 5.06 -3.42 -4.82
N PHE A 43 5.30 -2.94 -6.04
CA PHE A 43 4.27 -2.75 -7.06
C PHE A 43 3.66 -4.09 -7.47
N PHE A 44 2.34 -4.09 -7.64
CA PHE A 44 1.56 -5.25 -8.06
C PHE A 44 1.06 -5.08 -9.49
N ASP A 45 0.16 -4.12 -9.71
CA ASP A 45 -0.40 -3.77 -11.02
C ASP A 45 -0.84 -2.30 -11.07
N ALA A 46 -1.26 -1.84 -12.25
CA ALA A 46 -1.90 -0.55 -12.43
C ALA A 46 -3.13 -0.73 -13.33
N ILE A 47 -4.21 -0.05 -12.98
CA ILE A 47 -5.50 -0.09 -13.68
C ILE A 47 -5.77 1.29 -14.26
N ASP A 48 -6.07 1.32 -15.55
CA ASP A 48 -6.59 2.48 -16.25
C ASP A 48 -8.12 2.50 -16.17
N TRP A 49 -8.66 3.54 -15.54
CA TRP A 49 -10.10 3.77 -15.42
C TRP A 49 -10.65 4.73 -16.49
N GLY A 50 -9.83 5.10 -17.49
CA GLY A 50 -10.17 6.10 -18.50
C GLY A 50 -10.04 7.54 -18.00
N ALA A 51 -9.27 7.77 -16.92
CA ALA A 51 -9.09 9.08 -16.28
C ALA A 51 -7.92 9.89 -16.87
N GLY A 52 -7.65 9.73 -18.17
CA GLY A 52 -6.54 10.39 -18.85
C GLY A 52 -5.19 9.82 -18.44
N SER A 53 -4.27 10.67 -17.97
CA SER A 53 -2.92 10.27 -17.54
C SER A 53 -2.86 9.67 -16.13
N VAL A 54 -3.95 9.73 -15.37
CA VAL A 54 -3.99 9.23 -13.99
C VAL A 54 -4.43 7.77 -13.96
N LEU A 55 -3.55 6.90 -13.47
CA LEU A 55 -3.85 5.49 -13.27
C LEU A 55 -3.95 5.17 -11.78
N GLN A 56 -4.70 4.12 -11.45
CA GLN A 56 -4.72 3.56 -10.10
C GLN A 56 -3.64 2.49 -10.00
N PHE A 57 -2.61 2.73 -9.18
CA PHE A 57 -1.53 1.79 -8.92
C PHE A 57 -1.83 0.98 -7.66
N SER A 58 -1.61 -0.33 -7.73
CA SER A 58 -1.74 -1.25 -6.62
C SER A 58 -0.38 -1.68 -6.07
N PHE A 59 -0.26 -1.70 -4.76
CA PHE A 59 0.94 -2.10 -4.03
C PHE A 59 0.61 -3.14 -2.96
N LEU A 60 1.59 -3.98 -2.64
CA LEU A 60 1.41 -5.00 -1.61
C LEU A 60 1.34 -4.39 -0.21
N GLN A 61 0.58 -5.03 0.68
CA GLN A 61 0.52 -4.63 2.09
C GLN A 61 1.69 -5.15 2.95
N ARG A 62 2.73 -5.74 2.34
CA ARG A 62 3.86 -6.28 3.10
C ARG A 62 4.75 -5.17 3.63
N GLY A 63 5.14 -5.28 4.91
CA GLY A 63 6.26 -4.53 5.47
C GLY A 63 5.96 -3.11 5.97
N TRP A 64 4.72 -2.64 5.85
CA TRP A 64 4.29 -1.37 6.44
C TRP A 64 4.07 -1.43 7.93
N HIS A 65 3.24 -2.37 8.34
CA HIS A 65 2.87 -2.53 9.72
C HIS A 65 3.14 -3.98 10.13
N ARG A 66 3.75 -4.16 11.30
CA ARG A 66 4.16 -5.49 11.81
C ARG A 66 3.01 -6.48 11.95
N HIS A 67 1.77 -5.98 12.03
CA HIS A 67 0.56 -6.79 12.15
C HIS A 67 -0.22 -6.97 10.84
N SER A 68 0.23 -6.36 9.74
CA SER A 68 -0.46 -6.49 8.45
C SER A 68 -0.22 -7.86 7.82
N ARG A 69 -1.26 -8.47 7.24
CA ARG A 69 -1.27 -9.88 6.81
C ARG A 69 -1.50 -10.14 5.32
N LEU A 70 -1.59 -9.08 4.50
CA LEU A 70 -1.61 -9.11 3.02
C LEU A 70 -2.97 -9.33 2.39
N ASP A 71 -4.05 -9.09 3.12
CA ASP A 71 -5.36 -9.49 2.62
C ASP A 71 -5.86 -8.53 1.53
N ASN A 72 -5.46 -7.26 1.60
CA ASN A 72 -5.82 -6.25 0.60
C ASN A 72 -4.58 -5.57 0.01
N PRO A 73 -4.62 -5.11 -1.25
CA PRO A 73 -3.63 -4.19 -1.78
C PRO A 73 -3.85 -2.75 -1.27
N ILE A 74 -2.91 -1.89 -1.62
CA ILE A 74 -3.02 -0.44 -1.47
C ILE A 74 -3.05 0.23 -2.79
N TYR A 75 -3.91 1.21 -2.87
CA TYR A 75 -4.14 1.97 -4.05
C TYR A 75 -3.60 3.38 -3.87
N ALA A 76 -2.92 3.85 -4.90
CA ALA A 76 -2.61 5.25 -5.05
C ALA A 76 -2.88 5.68 -6.49
N TYR A 77 -3.38 6.89 -6.65
CA TYR A 77 -3.55 7.50 -7.97
C TYR A 77 -2.28 8.23 -8.33
N ILE A 78 -1.67 7.89 -9.47
CA ILE A 78 -0.43 8.49 -9.95
C ILE A 78 -0.65 8.97 -11.38
N ASP A 79 -0.26 10.22 -11.63
CA ASP A 79 -0.21 10.80 -12.97
C ASP A 79 1.07 10.31 -13.69
N ILE A 80 0.90 9.50 -14.73
CA ILE A 80 2.02 8.89 -15.47
C ILE A 80 2.75 9.88 -16.39
N GLU A 81 2.21 11.08 -16.60
CA GLU A 81 2.92 12.16 -17.30
C GLU A 81 3.88 12.89 -16.37
N GLN A 82 3.51 13.03 -15.09
CA GLN A 82 4.39 13.59 -14.06
C GLN A 82 5.43 12.58 -13.56
N HIS A 83 5.10 11.28 -13.64
CA HIS A 83 5.96 10.17 -13.24
C HIS A 83 6.21 9.19 -14.40
N PRO A 84 6.94 9.59 -15.46
CA PRO A 84 7.19 8.75 -16.63
C PRO A 84 7.93 7.44 -16.30
N GLU A 85 8.68 7.40 -15.20
CA GLU A 85 9.35 6.20 -14.67
C GLU A 85 8.36 5.06 -14.34
N THR A 86 7.08 5.36 -14.15
CA THR A 86 6.03 4.37 -13.87
C THR A 86 5.65 3.55 -15.10
N ARG A 87 5.88 4.06 -16.33
CA ARG A 87 5.50 3.39 -17.59
C ARG A 87 6.22 2.05 -17.83
N GLY A 88 7.40 1.88 -17.23
CA GLY A 88 8.19 0.64 -17.31
C GLY A 88 8.10 -0.24 -16.08
N LEU A 89 7.19 0.07 -15.15
CA LEU A 89 7.13 -0.59 -13.86
C LEU A 89 6.64 -2.03 -14.01
N ARG A 90 7.43 -2.97 -13.48
CA ARG A 90 7.11 -4.40 -13.51
C ARG A 90 6.62 -4.86 -12.15
N ARG A 91 5.64 -5.75 -12.15
CA ARG A 91 5.17 -6.41 -10.92
C ARG A 91 6.34 -6.94 -10.10
N GLY A 92 6.27 -6.75 -8.79
CA GLY A 92 7.32 -7.09 -7.84
C GLY A 92 8.42 -6.04 -7.67
N ARG A 93 8.43 -4.94 -8.44
CA ARG A 93 9.40 -3.84 -8.22
C ARG A 93 9.24 -3.25 -6.84
N ARG A 94 10.37 -3.06 -6.15
CA ARG A 94 10.39 -2.41 -4.83
C ARG A 94 10.13 -0.92 -4.97
N ILE A 95 9.27 -0.41 -4.10
CA ILE A 95 8.82 0.97 -4.06
C ILE A 95 8.95 1.48 -2.62
N ASP A 96 9.37 2.72 -2.45
CA ASP A 96 9.20 3.48 -1.22
C ASP A 96 8.07 4.48 -1.45
N LEU A 97 7.06 4.42 -0.58
CA LEU A 97 5.88 5.28 -0.62
C LEU A 97 5.85 6.11 0.64
N GLU A 98 5.54 7.39 0.50
CA GLU A 98 5.16 8.26 1.61
C GLU A 98 3.85 8.92 1.23
N GLY A 99 2.89 8.95 2.16
CA GLY A 99 1.59 9.49 1.86
C GLY A 99 0.68 9.50 3.06
N THR A 100 -0.54 9.96 2.83
CA THR A 100 -1.60 9.98 3.84
C THR A 100 -2.72 9.04 3.43
N ILE A 101 -3.19 8.21 4.37
CA ILE A 101 -4.37 7.36 4.13
C ILE A 101 -5.61 8.25 4.09
N LYS A 102 -6.32 8.22 2.96
CA LYS A 102 -7.57 8.97 2.75
C LYS A 102 -8.82 8.14 2.90
N GLY A 103 -8.72 6.84 2.62
CA GLY A 103 -9.86 5.94 2.62
C GLY A 103 -9.44 4.52 2.96
N VAL A 104 -10.33 3.83 3.65
CA VAL A 104 -10.22 2.40 3.95
C VAL A 104 -11.56 1.80 3.62
N ASP A 105 -11.57 0.84 2.69
CA ASP A 105 -12.77 0.14 2.28
C ASP A 105 -12.46 -1.36 2.16
N PHE A 106 -13.39 -2.19 2.61
CA PHE A 106 -13.15 -3.64 2.66
C PHE A 106 -13.23 -4.30 1.28
N VAL A 107 -13.81 -3.63 0.27
CA VAL A 107 -13.94 -4.11 -1.10
C VAL A 107 -12.82 -3.56 -1.99
N THR A 108 -12.50 -2.28 -1.83
CA THR A 108 -11.57 -1.49 -2.65
C THR A 108 -10.24 -1.20 -1.94
N GLY A 109 -9.98 -1.79 -0.78
CA GLY A 109 -8.71 -1.72 -0.07
C GLY A 109 -8.38 -0.37 0.57
N ILE A 110 -7.09 -0.10 0.76
CA ILE A 110 -6.60 1.13 1.40
C ILE A 110 -6.20 2.12 0.30
N THR A 111 -6.72 3.34 0.36
CA THR A 111 -6.37 4.40 -0.60
C THR A 111 -5.45 5.44 0.03
N LEU A 112 -4.32 5.71 -0.65
CA LEU A 112 -3.35 6.73 -0.29
C LEU A 112 -3.47 7.97 -1.19
N THR A 113 -3.33 9.14 -0.58
CA THR A 113 -2.78 10.31 -1.27
C THR A 113 -1.28 10.28 -1.11
N LEU A 114 -0.54 10.26 -2.21
CA LEU A 114 0.91 10.19 -2.17
C LEU A 114 1.52 11.58 -1.98
N ASP A 115 2.46 11.64 -1.04
CA ASP A 115 3.37 12.75 -0.83
C ASP A 115 4.73 12.49 -1.50
N ARG A 116 5.16 11.21 -1.53
CA ARG A 116 6.38 10.75 -2.21
C ARG A 116 6.19 9.36 -2.82
N PHE A 117 6.78 9.18 -3.99
CA PHE A 117 6.86 7.91 -4.70
C PHE A 117 8.29 7.70 -5.20
N GLU A 118 8.94 6.60 -4.83
CA GLU A 118 10.29 6.27 -5.28
C GLU A 118 10.44 4.80 -5.66
N ILE A 119 10.93 4.55 -6.88
CA ILE A 119 11.26 3.19 -7.33
C ILE A 119 12.66 2.83 -6.82
N LEU A 120 12.73 1.84 -5.95
CA LEU A 120 13.99 1.42 -5.35
C LEU A 120 14.88 0.61 -6.32
N PRO A 121 16.21 0.62 -6.15
CA PRO A 121 17.14 -0.18 -6.95
C PRO A 121 16.84 -1.68 -6.84
N VAL A 122 17.05 -2.40 -7.95
CA VAL A 122 16.86 -3.87 -8.02
C VAL A 122 18.05 -4.55 -7.36
N ASN A 123 17.81 -5.37 -6.34
CA ASN A 123 18.80 -6.29 -5.80
C ASN A 123 18.64 -7.72 -6.37
N PHE A 124 19.55 -8.62 -6.00
CA PHE A 124 19.55 -9.99 -6.51
C PHE A 124 18.26 -10.76 -6.18
N PHE A 125 17.70 -10.57 -4.97
CA PHE A 125 16.44 -11.19 -4.56
C PHE A 125 15.23 -10.65 -5.33
N ASP A 126 15.25 -9.39 -5.73
CA ASP A 126 14.19 -8.77 -6.52
C ASP A 126 14.07 -9.41 -7.91
N ARG A 127 15.20 -9.79 -8.52
CA ARG A 127 15.19 -10.46 -9.83
C ARG A 127 14.45 -11.79 -9.79
N PHE A 128 14.61 -12.54 -8.69
CA PHE A 128 13.92 -13.81 -8.51
C PHE A 128 12.40 -13.60 -8.42
N VAL A 129 11.95 -12.67 -7.57
CA VAL A 129 10.53 -12.33 -7.38
C VAL A 129 9.88 -11.84 -8.67
N ILE A 130 10.54 -10.93 -9.40
CA ILE A 130 10.04 -10.41 -10.69
C ILE A 130 9.94 -11.55 -11.72
N SER A 131 10.92 -12.46 -11.76
CA SER A 131 10.94 -13.57 -12.73
C SER A 131 9.89 -14.66 -12.44
N SER A 132 9.56 -14.89 -11.17
CA SER A 132 8.53 -15.86 -10.78
C SER A 132 7.12 -15.36 -11.09
N ASP A 133 6.88 -14.04 -10.96
CA ASP A 133 5.57 -13.44 -11.27
C ASP A 133 5.33 -13.31 -12.78
N SER A 134 6.38 -13.13 -13.60
CA SER A 134 6.24 -13.06 -15.06
C SER A 134 5.85 -14.39 -15.75
N ARG A 135 5.72 -15.47 -14.98
CA ARG A 135 5.38 -16.81 -15.48
C ARG A 135 3.91 -17.19 -15.25
N TYR A 136 3.11 -16.29 -14.67
CA TYR A 136 1.68 -16.46 -14.46
C TYR A 136 0.89 -15.37 -15.18
#